data_AF-A0A2Z5EL77-F1
#
_entry.id   AF-A0A2Z5EL77-F1
#
_cell.length_a   1.000
_cell.length_b   1.000
_cell.length_c   1.000
_cell.angle_alpha   90.00
_cell.angle_beta   90.00
_cell.angle_gamma   90.00
#
_symmetry.space_group_name_H-M   'P 1'
#
loop_
_entity.id
_entity.type
_entity.pdbx_description
1 polymer ?
#
loop_
_entity_poly.entity_id
_entity_poly.type
_entity_poly.pdbx_seq_one_letter_code
_entity_poly.pdbx_strand_id
1 'polypeptide(L)'
;MRGLTTHRSFAVGQGVLATCIRITGWFAVTALASLGIPLSLAFTIGSFSVNGTMHHLLNLAGRYVAAGPERQSQFDGILVWIVLVSFAGTGFFRRRSLKNVILQEADCDRRIQNG
;
A
#
# COMPACT_ATOMS: atom_id res chain seq x y z
N MET A 1 40.30 15.29 19.07
CA MET A 1 38.82 15.22 19.14
C MET A 1 38.17 15.63 17.81
N ARG A 2 38.38 14.89 16.70
CA ARG A 2 37.83 15.22 15.37
C ARG A 2 37.33 14.01 14.54
N GLY A 3 37.28 12.82 15.13
CA GLY A 3 36.89 11.57 14.44
C GLY A 3 35.47 11.05 14.73
N LEU A 4 34.73 11.65 15.65
CA LEU A 4 33.44 11.11 16.12
C LEU A 4 32.22 11.64 15.34
N THR A 5 32.37 12.71 14.55
CA THR A 5 31.26 13.33 13.81
C THR A 5 30.99 12.64 12.47
N THR A 6 32.03 12.19 11.76
CA THR A 6 31.90 11.60 10.41
C THR A 6 31.19 10.25 10.42
N HIS A 7 31.45 9.41 11.44
CA HIS A 7 30.83 8.09 11.54
C HIS A 7 29.31 8.17 11.84
N ARG A 8 28.90 9.22 12.56
CA ARG A 8 27.50 9.44 12.93
C ARG A 8 26.65 9.87 11.73
N SER A 9 27.18 10.74 10.86
CA SER A 9 26.48 11.19 9.65
C SER A 9 26.28 10.08 8.62
N PHE A 10 27.25 9.16 8.47
CA PHE A 10 27.10 8.01 7.58
C PHE A 10 26.05 7.01 8.11
N ALA A 11 26.03 6.77 9.42
CA ALA A 11 25.01 5.93 10.07
C ALA A 11 23.60 6.51 9.96
N VAL A 12 23.44 7.83 10.11
CA VAL A 12 22.15 8.52 9.92
C VAL A 12 21.70 8.45 8.45
N GLY A 13 22.62 8.68 7.50
CA GLY A 13 22.33 8.55 6.06
C GLY A 13 21.88 7.14 5.67
N GLN A 14 22.57 6.11 6.19
CA GLN A 14 22.18 4.70 5.99
C GLN A 14 20.82 4.38 6.63
N GLY A 15 20.53 4.91 7.82
CA GLY A 15 19.23 4.74 8.48
C GLY A 15 18.07 5.37 7.69
N VAL A 16 18.28 6.55 7.10
CA VAL A 16 17.29 7.20 6.24
C VAL A 16 17.04 6.38 4.98
N LEU A 17 18.09 5.91 4.30
CA LEU A 17 17.95 5.08 3.10
C LEU A 17 17.22 3.76 3.40
N ALA A 18 17.58 3.09 4.51
CA ALA A 18 16.91 1.87 4.97
C ALA A 18 15.44 2.11 5.33
N THR A 19 15.10 3.29 5.84
CA THR A 19 13.72 3.67 6.14
C THR A 19 12.93 3.94 4.87
N CYS A 20 13.50 4.67 3.91
CA CYS A 20 12.87 4.94 2.62
C CYS A 20 12.54 3.65 1.86
N ILE A 21 13.47 2.69 1.76
CA ILE A 21 13.20 1.42 1.07
C ILE A 21 12.11 0.61 1.78
N ARG A 22 12.05 0.63 3.12
CA ARG A 22 10.99 -0.03 3.89
C ARG A 22 9.63 0.62 3.68
N ILE A 23 9.57 1.95 3.62
CA ILE A 23 8.34 2.69 3.33
C ILE A 23 7.88 2.40 1.91
N THR A 24 8.79 2.43 0.93
CA THR A 24 8.45 2.12 -0.47
C THR A 24 7.99 0.68 -0.63
N GLY A 25 8.68 -0.29 -0.01
CA GLY A 25 8.24 -1.69 0.01
C GLY A 25 6.89 -1.86 0.70
N TRP A 26 6.63 -1.06 1.74
CA TRP A 26 5.33 -1.03 2.40
C TRP A 26 4.22 -0.48 1.51
N PHE A 27 4.49 0.60 0.81
CA PHE A 27 3.56 1.19 -0.13
C PHE A 27 3.28 0.24 -1.32
N ALA A 28 4.33 -0.33 -1.92
CA ALA A 28 4.23 -1.22 -3.07
C ALA A 28 3.39 -2.46 -2.77
N VAL A 29 3.63 -3.15 -1.65
CA VAL A 29 2.84 -4.33 -1.27
C VAL A 29 1.41 -3.96 -0.92
N THR A 30 1.19 -2.83 -0.24
CA THR A 30 -0.16 -2.37 0.12
C THR A 30 -0.96 -1.98 -1.12
N ALA A 31 -0.33 -1.31 -2.09
CA ALA A 31 -0.95 -0.97 -3.38
C ALA A 31 -1.28 -2.23 -4.19
N LEU A 32 -0.35 -3.18 -4.29
CA LEU A 32 -0.58 -4.43 -5.03
C LEU A 32 -1.71 -5.25 -4.40
N ALA A 33 -1.72 -5.41 -3.07
CA ALA A 33 -2.79 -6.10 -2.37
C ALA A 33 -4.14 -5.38 -2.51
N SER A 34 -4.14 -4.05 -2.49
CA SER A 34 -5.34 -3.23 -2.72
C SER A 34 -5.94 -3.43 -4.11
N LEU A 35 -5.13 -3.66 -5.15
CA LEU A 35 -5.60 -3.98 -6.50
C LEU A 35 -6.08 -5.44 -6.60
N GLY A 36 -5.48 -6.34 -5.82
CA GLY A 36 -5.90 -7.74 -5.73
C GLY A 36 -7.31 -7.92 -5.19
N ILE A 37 -7.74 -7.14 -4.20
CA ILE A 37 -9.08 -7.26 -3.58
C ILE A 37 -10.24 -7.10 -4.61
N PRO A 38 -10.36 -5.99 -5.36
CA PRO A 38 -11.42 -5.84 -6.35
C PRO A 38 -11.30 -6.88 -7.47
N LEU A 39 -10.08 -7.30 -7.83
CA LEU A 39 -9.86 -8.37 -8.80
C LEU A 39 -10.38 -9.72 -8.29
N SER A 40 -10.13 -10.08 -7.03
CA SER A 40 -10.67 -11.29 -6.40
C SER A 40 -12.19 -11.27 -6.28
N LEU A 41 -12.78 -10.11 -6.03
CA LEU A 41 -14.24 -9.94 -6.05
C LEU A 41 -14.80 -10.16 -7.44
N ALA A 42 -14.22 -9.54 -8.47
CA ALA A 42 -14.62 -9.75 -9.86
C ALA A 42 -14.47 -11.22 -10.28
N PHE A 43 -13.42 -11.90 -9.80
CA PHE A 43 -13.20 -13.33 -10.02
C PHE A 43 -14.25 -14.20 -9.33
N THR A 44 -14.64 -13.85 -8.11
CA THR A 44 -15.68 -14.56 -7.35
C THR A 44 -17.05 -14.39 -8.03
N ILE A 45 -17.41 -13.18 -8.46
CA ILE A 45 -18.65 -12.90 -9.20
C ILE A 45 -18.61 -13.59 -10.56
N GLY A 46 -17.43 -13.64 -11.20
CA GLY A 46 -17.16 -14.36 -12.44
C GLY A 46 -17.16 -15.88 -12.32
N SER A 47 -17.80 -16.45 -11.30
CA SER A 47 -17.90 -17.89 -11.06
C SER A 47 -16.55 -18.62 -10.94
N PHE A 48 -15.55 -17.95 -10.35
CA PHE A 48 -14.17 -18.43 -10.25
C PHE A 48 -13.54 -18.78 -11.61
N SER A 49 -13.94 -18.08 -12.67
CA SER A 49 -13.44 -18.27 -14.02
C SER A 49 -12.86 -16.98 -14.59
N VAL A 50 -11.76 -17.12 -15.31
CA VAL A 50 -11.14 -16.01 -16.06
C VAL A 50 -12.12 -15.47 -17.10
N ASN A 51 -12.91 -16.34 -17.75
CA ASN A 51 -13.88 -15.91 -18.75
C ASN A 51 -15.00 -15.06 -18.14
N GLY A 52 -15.52 -15.46 -16.97
CA GLY A 52 -16.52 -14.68 -16.23
C GLY A 52 -15.96 -13.33 -15.78
N THR A 53 -14.74 -13.31 -15.26
CA THR A 53 -14.04 -12.08 -14.86
C THR A 53 -13.87 -11.12 -16.04
N MET A 54 -13.44 -11.64 -17.20
CA MET A 54 -13.26 -10.87 -18.42
C MET A 54 -14.59 -10.30 -18.93
N HIS A 55 -15.69 -11.05 -18.81
CA HIS A 55 -17.02 -10.57 -19.14
C HIS A 55 -17.45 -9.36 -18.29
N HIS A 56 -17.16 -9.38 -16.98
CA HIS A 56 -17.42 -8.23 -16.12
C HIS A 56 -16.56 -7.01 -16.49
N LEU A 57 -15.28 -7.23 -16.81
CA LEU A 57 -14.38 -6.17 -17.28
C LEU A 57 -14.86 -5.55 -18.60
N LEU A 58 -15.28 -6.38 -19.55
CA LEU A 58 -15.83 -5.92 -20.83
C LEU A 58 -17.12 -5.13 -20.64
N ASN A 59 -18.00 -5.56 -19.74
CA ASN A 59 -19.21 -4.82 -19.43
C ASN A 59 -18.91 -3.46 -18.79
N LEU A 60 -17.97 -3.42 -17.86
CA LEU A 60 -17.52 -2.19 -17.20
C LEU A 60 -16.89 -1.22 -18.21
N ALA A 61 -15.96 -1.70 -19.04
CA ALA A 61 -15.33 -0.90 -20.09
C ALA A 61 -16.34 -0.39 -21.11
N GLY A 62 -17.27 -1.24 -21.55
CA GLY A 62 -18.34 -0.85 -22.46
C GLY A 62 -19.23 0.25 -21.87
N ARG A 63 -19.60 0.14 -20.58
CA ARG A 63 -20.37 1.18 -19.88
C ARG A 63 -19.58 2.47 -19.67
N TYR A 64 -18.28 2.38 -19.45
CA TYR A 64 -17.39 3.54 -19.31
C TYR A 64 -17.25 4.31 -20.63
N VAL A 65 -17.00 3.61 -21.74
CA VAL A 65 -16.87 4.23 -23.07
C VAL A 65 -18.20 4.80 -23.56
N ALA A 66 -19.31 4.12 -23.25
CA ALA A 66 -20.65 4.60 -23.60
C ALA A 66 -21.14 5.78 -22.73
N ALA A 67 -20.48 6.04 -21.59
CA ALA A 67 -20.80 7.16 -20.73
C ALA A 67 -20.23 8.46 -21.32
N GLY A 68 -21.05 9.52 -21.37
CA GLY A 68 -20.58 10.87 -21.71
C GLY A 68 -19.59 11.42 -20.65
N PRO A 69 -18.87 12.51 -20.96
CA PRO A 69 -17.74 13.00 -20.14
C PRO A 69 -18.13 13.33 -18.69
N GLU A 70 -19.35 13.82 -18.46
CA GLU A 70 -19.87 14.05 -17.11
C GLU A 70 -19.99 12.75 -16.29
N ARG A 71 -20.48 11.67 -16.91
CA ARG A 71 -20.67 10.37 -16.25
C ARG A 71 -19.37 9.62 -16.07
N GLN A 72 -18.39 9.80 -16.96
CA GLN A 72 -17.04 9.25 -16.80
C GLN A 72 -16.39 9.76 -15.50
N SER A 73 -16.55 11.05 -15.18
CA SER A 73 -16.01 11.61 -13.93
C SER A 73 -16.58 10.93 -12.67
N GLN A 74 -17.86 10.54 -12.68
CA GLN A 74 -18.47 9.78 -11.59
C GLN A 74 -17.94 8.35 -11.54
N PHE A 75 -17.76 7.70 -12.68
CA PHE A 75 -17.15 6.37 -12.76
C PHE A 75 -15.73 6.36 -12.19
N ASP A 76 -14.91 7.34 -12.56
CA ASP A 76 -13.56 7.50 -12.01
C ASP A 76 -13.59 7.67 -10.50
N GLY A 77 -14.50 8.51 -10.00
CA GLY A 77 -14.71 8.68 -8.56
C GLY A 77 -15.01 7.36 -7.85
N ILE A 78 -15.92 6.55 -8.39
CA ILE A 78 -16.28 5.25 -7.82
C ILE A 78 -15.07 4.29 -7.84
N LEU A 79 -14.34 4.21 -8.96
CA LEU A 79 -13.16 3.35 -9.08
C LEU A 79 -12.06 3.76 -8.08
N VAL A 80 -11.80 5.07 -7.97
CA VAL A 80 -10.86 5.61 -6.99
C VAL A 80 -11.29 5.28 -5.57
N TRP A 81 -12.57 5.42 -5.24
CA TRP A 81 -13.09 5.07 -3.91
C TRP A 81 -12.94 3.59 -3.58
N ILE A 82 -13.22 2.69 -4.53
CA ILE A 82 -13.04 1.24 -4.33
C ILE A 82 -11.58 0.92 -4.02
N VAL A 83 -10.64 1.47 -4.79
CA VAL A 83 -9.21 1.26 -4.57
C VAL A 83 -8.77 1.90 -3.25
N LEU A 84 -9.25 3.11 -2.93
CA LEU A 84 -8.89 3.83 -1.72
C LEU A 84 -9.37 3.09 -0.46
N VAL A 85 -10.60 2.57 -0.46
CA VAL A 85 -11.13 1.76 0.65
C VAL A 85 -10.35 0.45 0.79
N SER A 86 -10.03 -0.21 -0.32
CA SER A 86 -9.22 -1.43 -0.33
C SER A 86 -7.81 -1.18 0.21
N PHE A 87 -7.22 -0.04 -0.15
CA PHE A 87 -5.89 0.39 0.31
C PHE A 87 -5.92 0.76 1.79
N ALA A 88 -6.91 1.52 2.23
CA ALA A 88 -7.10 1.90 3.62
C ALA A 88 -7.32 0.66 4.51
N GLY A 89 -8.14 -0.29 4.06
CA GLY A 89 -8.34 -1.57 4.75
C GLY A 89 -7.03 -2.36 4.88
N THR A 90 -6.36 -2.61 3.75
CA THR A 90 -5.08 -3.35 3.71
C THR A 90 -4.01 -2.65 4.57
N GLY A 91 -3.87 -1.34 4.43
CA GLY A 91 -2.93 -0.53 5.19
C GLY A 91 -3.25 -0.51 6.68
N PHE A 92 -4.53 -0.51 7.07
CA PHE A 92 -4.96 -0.59 8.47
C PHE A 92 -4.60 -1.92 9.11
N PHE A 93 -4.85 -3.05 8.44
CA PHE A 93 -4.42 -4.37 8.92
C PHE A 93 -2.90 -4.45 9.06
N ARG A 94 -2.17 -3.91 8.07
CA ARG A 94 -0.71 -3.89 8.04
C ARG A 94 -0.10 -2.92 9.06
N ARG A 95 -0.84 -1.90 9.51
CA ARG A 95 -0.41 -0.94 10.56
C ARG A 95 -0.15 -1.62 11.91
N ARG A 96 -0.81 -2.73 12.23
CA ARG A 96 -0.51 -3.51 13.45
C ARG A 96 0.93 -4.06 13.43
N SER A 97 1.46 -4.39 12.25
CA SER A 97 2.84 -4.87 12.09
C SER A 97 3.88 -3.75 12.32
N LEU A 98 3.59 -2.52 11.88
CA LEU A 98 4.46 -1.35 12.09
C LEU A 98 4.55 -0.93 13.56
N LYS A 99 3.46 -1.04 14.32
CA LYS A 99 3.46 -0.73 15.76
C LYS A 99 4.49 -1.55 16.53
N ASN A 100 4.67 -2.82 16.17
CA ASN A 100 5.64 -3.69 16.84
C ASN A 100 7.08 -3.26 16.58
N VAL A 101 7.40 -2.75 15.38
CA VAL A 101 8.75 -2.30 15.03
C VAL A 101 9.12 -1.02 15.78
N ILE A 102 8.19 -0.05 15.85
CA ILE A 102 8.43 1.24 16.52
C ILE A 102 8.57 1.06 18.04
N LEU A 103 7.75 0.20 18.64
CA LEU A 103 7.87 -0.11 20.07
C LEU A 103 9.20 -0.84 20.38
N GLN A 104 9.66 -1.69 19.47
CA GLN A 104 10.92 -2.41 19.64
C GLN A 104 12.16 -1.51 19.52
N GLU A 105 12.12 -0.47 18.68
CA GLU A 105 13.18 0.55 18.66
C GLU A 105 13.20 1.39 19.94
N ALA A 106 12.03 1.74 20.49
CA ALA A 106 11.93 2.48 21.75
C ALA A 106 12.47 1.69 22.97
N ASP A 107 12.28 0.37 22.99
CA ASP A 107 12.85 -0.49 24.05
C ASP A 107 14.34 -0.79 23.86
N CYS A 108 14.84 -0.82 22.62
CA CYS A 108 16.27 -0.96 22.34
C CYS A 108 17.07 0.28 22.80
N ASP A 109 16.56 1.48 22.50
CA ASP A 109 17.19 2.74 22.90
C ASP A 109 17.26 2.89 24.44
N ARG A 110 16.18 2.54 25.15
CA ARG A 110 16.19 2.49 26.61
C ARG A 110 17.16 1.47 27.19
N ARG A 111 17.44 0.37 26.50
CA ARG A 111 18.42 -0.63 26.95
C ARG A 111 19.87 -0.16 26.78
N ILE A 112 20.15 0.60 25.72
CA ILE A 112 21.49 1.17 25.49
C ILE A 112 21.76 2.36 26.43
N GLN A 113 20.74 3.11 26.84
CA GLN A 113 20.91 4.22 27.78
C GLN A 113 21.14 3.77 29.24
N ASN A 114 20.70 2.57 29.61
CA ASN A 114 20.74 2.05 30.99
C ASN A 114 21.88 1.04 31.25
N GLY A 115 22.81 0.86 30.31
CA GLY A 115 23.98 -0.02 30.45
C GLY A 115 25.28 0.72 30.18
#